data_AF-A0A953FFT3-F1
#
_entry.id   AF-A0A953FFT3-F1
#
_cell.length_a   1.000
_cell.length_b   1.000
_cell.length_c   1.000
_cell.angle_alpha   90.00
_cell.angle_beta   90.00
_cell.angle_gamma   90.00
#
_symmetry.space_group_name_H-M   'P 1'
#
loop_
_entity.id
_entity.type
_entity.pdbx_description
1 polymer ?
#
loop_
_entity_poly.entity_id
_entity_poly.type
_entity_poly.pdbx_seq_one_letter_code
_entity_poly.pdbx_strand_id
1 'polypeptide(L)'
;MIHRNFHIGLALLALVIPCVLPAQKIAFVDSKYILEQMPDYQAAQQELDHHSAQWQKEIDDRWSQIKRMRDAYNAEAILLTDEMKTSRMDEIAKKELEARELQKKRFGVEGDLFKKRQELIQPIQDRIFQAVSEVAGTSYTAIFDVGGAGNNVMFANPKQDKSDAVLKKLGIRPGKDGAGNSGNVRGSDEEEEQHEAAPEKGGKNDTKGQDTAPRDGGNQAPPPKPRN
;
A
#
# COMPACT_ATOMS: atom_id res chain seq x y z
N MET A 1 23.93 -46.98 56.31
CA MET A 1 23.45 -47.15 54.91
C MET A 1 22.05 -46.57 54.65
N ILE A 2 21.30 -46.11 55.67
CA ILE A 2 19.90 -45.68 55.50
C ILE A 2 19.77 -44.19 55.04
N HIS A 3 20.71 -43.31 55.40
CA HIS A 3 20.68 -41.90 54.97
C HIS A 3 21.01 -41.67 53.49
N ARG A 4 21.76 -42.57 52.85
CA ARG A 4 22.17 -42.40 51.44
C ARG A 4 21.00 -42.61 50.45
N ASN A 5 19.98 -43.36 50.86
CA ASN A 5 18.79 -43.63 50.05
C ASN A 5 17.66 -42.62 50.30
N PHE A 6 17.71 -41.88 51.42
CA PHE A 6 16.75 -40.83 51.75
C PHE A 6 16.90 -39.61 50.83
N HIS A 7 18.15 -39.23 50.52
CA HIS A 7 18.43 -38.14 49.57
C HIS A 7 18.06 -38.52 48.12
N ILE A 8 18.17 -39.79 47.74
CA ILE A 8 17.78 -40.28 46.42
C ILE A 8 16.25 -40.29 46.27
N GLY A 9 15.50 -40.65 47.32
CA GLY A 9 14.04 -40.58 47.33
C GLY A 9 13.48 -39.15 47.29
N LEU A 10 14.12 -38.20 47.99
CA LEU A 10 13.73 -36.79 47.96
C LEU A 10 14.06 -36.12 46.60
N ALA A 11 15.16 -36.50 45.96
CA ALA A 11 15.51 -36.04 44.61
C ALA A 11 14.56 -36.58 43.54
N LEU A 12 14.04 -37.81 43.70
CA LEU A 12 13.04 -38.39 42.78
C LEU A 12 11.64 -37.79 42.97
N LEU A 13 11.28 -37.34 44.18
CA LEU A 13 10.00 -36.67 44.43
C LEU A 13 9.98 -35.21 43.94
N ALA A 14 11.13 -34.54 43.87
CA ALA A 14 11.25 -33.18 43.33
C ALA A 14 11.17 -33.11 41.79
N LEU A 15 11.24 -34.25 41.09
CA LEU A 15 11.27 -34.29 39.61
C LEU A 15 9.86 -34.35 38.95
N VAL A 16 8.79 -34.47 39.73
CA VAL A 16 7.41 -34.68 39.19
C VAL A 16 6.47 -33.52 39.50
N ILE A 17 6.98 -32.28 39.55
CA ILE A 17 6.10 -31.10 39.51
C ILE A 17 5.85 -30.77 38.04
N PRO A 18 4.68 -31.10 37.46
CA PRO A 18 4.33 -30.61 36.14
C PRO A 18 4.28 -29.09 36.21
N CYS A 19 5.25 -28.43 35.58
CA CYS A 19 5.24 -26.99 35.40
C CYS A 19 4.13 -26.64 34.41
N VAL A 20 2.93 -26.37 34.92
CA VAL A 20 1.83 -25.79 34.14
C VAL A 20 2.16 -24.32 33.91
N LEU A 21 2.82 -24.04 32.80
CA LEU A 21 2.98 -22.67 32.30
C LEU A 21 1.61 -22.17 31.82
N PRO A 22 1.10 -21.02 32.29
CA PRO A 22 -0.09 -20.41 31.70
C PRO A 22 0.14 -20.15 30.21
N ALA A 23 -0.72 -20.69 29.36
CA ALA A 23 -0.71 -20.42 27.93
C ALA A 23 -0.92 -18.92 27.67
N GLN A 24 -0.04 -18.32 26.88
CA GLN A 24 -0.16 -16.92 26.48
C GLN A 24 -1.43 -16.74 25.65
N LYS A 25 -2.36 -15.91 26.13
CA LYS A 25 -3.61 -15.64 25.44
C LYS A 25 -3.38 -14.55 24.40
N ILE A 26 -3.43 -14.94 23.14
CA ILE A 26 -3.32 -14.05 21.99
C ILE A 26 -4.70 -13.89 21.36
N ALA A 27 -5.05 -12.67 20.97
CA ALA A 27 -6.25 -12.37 20.20
C ALA A 27 -5.90 -11.71 18.86
N PHE A 28 -6.88 -11.65 17.98
CA PHE A 28 -6.77 -10.99 16.68
C PHE A 28 -7.87 -9.95 16.52
N VAL A 29 -7.61 -8.93 15.73
CA VAL A 29 -8.60 -7.96 15.28
C VAL A 29 -8.41 -7.73 13.79
N ASP A 30 -9.50 -7.42 13.09
CA ASP A 30 -9.49 -6.98 11.71
C ASP A 30 -9.76 -5.47 11.71
N SER A 31 -8.68 -4.68 11.65
CA SER A 31 -8.78 -3.22 11.66
C SER A 31 -9.54 -2.68 10.44
N LYS A 32 -9.43 -3.35 9.29
CA LYS A 32 -10.14 -2.97 8.06
C LYS A 32 -11.64 -3.14 8.25
N TYR A 33 -12.08 -4.29 8.74
CA TYR A 33 -13.49 -4.53 9.07
C TYR A 33 -13.99 -3.53 10.10
N ILE A 34 -13.22 -3.24 11.15
CA ILE A 34 -13.60 -2.23 12.16
C ILE A 34 -13.80 -0.86 11.49
N LEU A 35 -12.83 -0.40 10.70
CA LEU A 35 -12.88 0.90 10.01
C LEU A 35 -14.06 1.02 9.05
N GLU A 36 -14.36 -0.04 8.27
CA GLU A 36 -15.46 -0.05 7.31
C GLU A 36 -16.84 0.16 7.97
N GLN A 37 -16.98 -0.25 9.24
CA GLN A 37 -18.21 -0.06 10.03
C GLN A 37 -18.28 1.31 10.75
N MET A 38 -17.22 2.13 10.69
CA MET A 38 -17.19 3.45 11.34
C MET A 38 -17.72 4.56 10.42
N PRO A 39 -18.82 5.25 10.78
CA PRO A 39 -19.33 6.38 9.99
C PRO A 39 -18.31 7.50 9.82
N ASP A 40 -17.55 7.82 10.87
CA ASP A 40 -16.52 8.86 10.83
C ASP A 40 -15.40 8.54 9.84
N TYR A 41 -15.07 7.26 9.66
CA TYR A 41 -14.07 6.83 8.68
C TYR A 41 -14.57 7.03 7.25
N GLN A 42 -15.84 6.69 6.99
CA GLN A 42 -16.47 6.93 5.70
C GLN A 42 -16.55 8.42 5.37
N ALA A 43 -16.91 9.26 6.36
CA ALA A 43 -16.92 10.71 6.21
C ALA A 43 -15.52 11.27 5.92
N ALA A 44 -14.50 10.83 6.66
CA ALA A 44 -13.11 11.21 6.42
C ALA A 44 -12.64 10.81 5.01
N GLN A 45 -13.00 9.61 4.55
CA GLN A 45 -12.65 9.14 3.21
C GLN A 45 -13.31 10.01 2.12
N GLN A 46 -14.59 10.36 2.29
CA GLN A 46 -15.28 11.27 1.37
C GLN A 46 -14.65 12.66 1.35
N GLU A 47 -14.23 13.20 2.49
CA GLU A 47 -13.54 14.49 2.56
C GLU A 47 -12.18 14.46 1.84
N LEU A 48 -11.42 13.38 2.01
CA LEU A 48 -10.17 13.17 1.29
C LEU A 48 -10.37 13.07 -0.22
N ASP A 49 -11.38 12.31 -0.66
CA ASP A 49 -11.71 12.16 -2.07
C ASP A 49 -12.17 13.48 -2.69
N HIS A 50 -12.94 14.27 -1.94
CA HIS A 50 -13.37 15.61 -2.36
C HIS A 50 -12.17 16.55 -2.54
N HIS A 51 -11.27 16.63 -1.56
CA HIS A 51 -10.06 17.45 -1.66
C HIS A 51 -9.15 17.00 -2.80
N SER A 52 -8.96 15.69 -2.94
CA SER A 52 -8.18 15.10 -4.03
C SER A 52 -8.73 15.52 -5.39
N ALA A 53 -10.05 15.35 -5.61
CA ALA A 53 -10.71 15.74 -6.86
C ALA A 53 -10.61 17.25 -7.13
N GLN A 54 -10.80 18.08 -6.11
CA GLN A 54 -10.69 19.53 -6.23
C GLN A 54 -9.28 19.96 -6.65
N TRP A 55 -8.24 19.42 -6.01
CA TRP A 55 -6.85 19.76 -6.34
C TRP A 55 -6.41 19.20 -7.67
N GLN A 56 -6.87 18.01 -8.04
CA GLN A 56 -6.61 17.45 -9.36
C GLN A 56 -7.18 18.37 -10.45
N LYS A 57 -8.44 18.81 -10.28
CA LYS A 57 -9.07 19.77 -11.19
C LYS A 57 -8.28 21.08 -11.29
N GLU A 58 -7.82 21.63 -10.16
CA GLU A 58 -7.00 22.86 -10.16
C GLU A 58 -5.72 22.68 -11.00
N ILE A 59 -5.05 21.54 -10.88
CA ILE A 59 -3.83 21.22 -11.63
C ILE A 59 -4.14 21.05 -13.12
N ASP A 60 -5.21 20.32 -13.44
CA ASP A 60 -5.65 20.09 -14.82
C ASP A 60 -6.02 21.40 -15.53
N ASP A 61 -6.71 22.30 -14.85
CA ASP A 61 -7.06 23.62 -15.36
C ASP A 61 -5.80 24.45 -15.68
N ARG A 62 -4.76 24.37 -14.83
CA ARG A 62 -3.47 25.03 -15.08
C ARG A 62 -2.75 24.45 -16.29
N TRP A 63 -2.71 23.13 -16.43
CA TRP A 63 -2.10 22.48 -17.60
C TRP A 63 -2.87 22.77 -18.88
N SER A 64 -4.20 22.86 -18.82
CA SER A 64 -5.04 23.28 -19.95
C SER A 64 -4.71 24.71 -20.39
N GLN A 65 -4.53 25.64 -19.44
CA GLN A 65 -4.11 27.02 -19.75
C GLN A 65 -2.71 27.06 -20.38
N ILE A 66 -1.74 26.34 -19.81
CA ILE A 66 -0.38 26.23 -20.36
C ILE A 66 -0.41 25.69 -21.79
N LYS A 67 -1.23 24.66 -22.05
CA LYS A 67 -1.39 24.11 -23.40
C LYS A 67 -1.91 25.18 -24.38
N ARG A 68 -2.95 25.93 -24.00
CA ARG A 68 -3.48 27.03 -24.84
C ARG A 68 -2.43 28.10 -25.12
N MET A 69 -1.60 28.46 -24.13
CA MET A 69 -0.52 29.42 -24.31
C MET A 69 0.53 28.92 -25.30
N ARG A 70 0.91 27.63 -25.21
CA ARG A 70 1.85 27.01 -26.16
C ARG A 70 1.26 26.93 -27.56
N ASP A 71 0.00 26.55 -27.70
CA ASP A 71 -0.71 26.50 -28.99
C ASP A 71 -0.77 27.90 -29.63
N ALA A 72 -1.10 28.94 -28.85
CA ALA A 72 -1.11 30.33 -29.32
C ALA A 72 0.29 30.82 -29.71
N TYR A 73 1.32 30.51 -28.91
CA TYR A 73 2.71 30.81 -29.26
C TYR A 73 3.10 30.19 -30.60
N ASN A 74 2.79 28.91 -30.82
CA ASN A 74 3.12 28.22 -32.07
C ASN A 74 2.42 28.81 -33.29
N ALA A 75 1.15 29.22 -33.14
CA ALA A 75 0.38 29.85 -34.22
C ALA A 75 0.91 31.24 -34.60
N GLU A 76 1.39 32.01 -33.61
CA GLU A 76 1.82 33.39 -33.80
C GLU A 76 3.34 33.55 -33.98
N ALA A 77 4.14 32.49 -33.77
CA ALA A 77 5.60 32.55 -33.65
C ALA A 77 6.31 33.27 -34.82
N ILE A 78 5.82 33.11 -36.05
CA ILE A 78 6.39 33.75 -37.24
C ILE A 78 6.19 35.28 -37.26
N LEU A 79 5.19 35.77 -36.52
CA LEU A 79 4.85 37.19 -36.42
C LEU A 79 5.57 37.90 -35.27
N LEU A 80 6.28 37.15 -34.42
CA LEU A 80 6.93 37.66 -33.21
C LEU A 80 8.41 37.98 -33.44
N THR A 81 8.89 39.04 -32.79
CA THR A 81 10.33 39.31 -32.66
C THR A 81 10.98 38.30 -31.72
N ASP A 82 12.30 38.17 -31.77
CA ASP A 82 13.01 37.20 -30.92
C ASP A 82 12.90 37.51 -29.43
N GLU A 83 12.82 38.80 -29.06
CA GLU A 83 12.56 39.23 -27.69
C GLU A 83 11.16 38.81 -27.22
N MET A 84 10.13 39.01 -28.06
CA MET A 84 8.76 38.57 -27.76
C MET A 84 8.65 37.06 -27.65
N LYS A 85 9.38 36.31 -28.49
CA LYS A 85 9.40 34.84 -28.41
C LYS A 85 9.98 34.37 -27.08
N THR A 86 11.13 34.93 -26.70
CA THR A 86 11.81 34.61 -25.44
C THR A 86 10.89 34.90 -24.26
N SER A 87 10.29 36.09 -24.21
CA SER A 87 9.38 36.48 -23.13
C SER A 87 8.17 35.54 -23.00
N ARG A 88 7.54 35.13 -24.12
CA ARG A 88 6.41 34.18 -24.08
C ARG A 88 6.84 32.78 -23.64
N MET A 89 8.00 32.32 -24.08
CA MET A 89 8.52 31.02 -23.66
C MET A 89 8.86 31.01 -22.16
N ASP A 90 9.42 32.09 -21.64
CA ASP A 90 9.71 32.23 -20.21
C ASP A 90 8.43 32.24 -19.37
N GLU A 91 7.37 32.90 -19.83
CA GLU A 91 6.07 32.88 -19.14
C GLU A 91 5.47 31.47 -19.10
N ILE A 92 5.51 30.75 -20.23
CA ILE A 92 5.05 29.35 -20.31
C ILE A 92 5.89 28.48 -19.34
N ALA A 93 7.22 28.59 -19.39
CA ALA A 93 8.11 27.81 -18.53
C ALA A 93 7.88 28.09 -17.04
N LYS A 94 7.63 29.36 -16.68
CA LYS A 94 7.27 29.75 -15.32
C LYS A 94 5.96 29.10 -14.87
N LYS A 95 4.91 29.15 -15.70
CA LYS A 95 3.61 28.51 -15.35
C LYS A 95 3.72 27.00 -15.25
N GLU A 96 4.54 26.36 -16.09
CA GLU A 96 4.82 24.93 -15.99
C GLU A 96 5.52 24.57 -14.68
N LEU A 97 6.49 25.39 -14.25
CA LEU A 97 7.14 25.20 -12.96
C LEU A 97 6.13 25.35 -11.82
N GLU A 98 5.31 26.39 -11.83
CA GLU A 98 4.26 26.62 -10.82
C GLU A 98 3.26 25.46 -10.76
N ALA A 99 2.83 24.92 -11.90
CA ALA A 99 1.93 23.76 -11.96
C ALA A 99 2.56 22.50 -11.38
N ARG A 100 3.84 22.22 -11.69
CA ARG A 100 4.58 21.09 -11.13
C ARG A 100 4.78 21.22 -9.62
N GLU A 101 5.16 22.40 -9.14
CA GLU A 101 5.33 22.65 -7.70
C GLU A 101 4.00 22.56 -6.96
N LEU A 102 2.90 23.03 -7.54
CA LEU A 102 1.57 22.83 -6.98
C LEU A 102 1.23 21.34 -6.89
N GLN A 103 1.43 20.57 -7.96
CA GLN A 103 1.18 19.13 -7.95
C GLN A 103 2.00 18.42 -6.87
N LYS A 104 3.29 18.75 -6.75
CA LYS A 104 4.17 18.22 -5.69
C LYS A 104 3.70 18.65 -4.30
N LYS A 105 3.26 19.89 -4.12
CA LYS A 105 2.73 20.38 -2.85
C LYS A 105 1.45 19.62 -2.44
N ARG A 106 0.56 19.32 -3.38
CA ARG A 106 -0.70 18.61 -3.10
C ARG A 106 -0.51 17.11 -2.90
N PHE A 107 0.21 16.46 -3.82
CA PHE A 107 0.28 15.01 -3.95
C PHE A 107 1.69 14.41 -3.77
N GLY A 108 2.69 15.24 -3.49
CA GLY A 108 4.04 14.76 -3.17
C GLY A 108 4.08 14.00 -1.85
N VAL A 109 5.26 13.43 -1.58
CA VAL A 109 5.57 12.81 -0.29
C VAL A 109 5.39 13.88 0.80
N GLU A 110 4.59 13.57 1.83
CA GLU A 110 4.18 14.53 2.87
C GLU A 110 3.46 15.80 2.36
N GLY A 111 2.88 15.74 1.16
CA GLY A 111 2.06 16.80 0.60
C GLY A 111 0.76 17.04 1.38
N ASP A 112 -0.01 18.02 0.92
CA ASP A 112 -1.24 18.45 1.59
C ASP A 112 -2.25 17.29 1.75
N LEU A 113 -2.36 16.40 0.75
CA LEU A 113 -3.26 15.24 0.84
C LEU A 113 -2.82 14.24 1.92
N PHE A 114 -1.51 14.02 2.06
CA PHE A 114 -0.98 13.15 3.10
C PHE A 114 -1.24 13.73 4.48
N LYS A 115 -0.97 15.03 4.67
CA LYS A 115 -1.23 15.73 5.94
C LYS A 115 -2.71 15.69 6.31
N LYS A 116 -3.60 15.94 5.34
CA LYS A 116 -5.04 15.87 5.55
C LYS A 116 -5.50 14.46 5.90
N ARG A 117 -4.93 13.42 5.27
CA ARG A 117 -5.17 12.02 5.65
C ARG A 117 -4.75 11.77 7.09
N GLN A 118 -3.57 12.21 7.50
CA GLN A 118 -3.11 12.06 8.87
C GLN A 118 -4.04 12.78 9.86
N GLU A 119 -4.42 14.03 9.57
CA GLU A 119 -5.33 14.82 10.40
C GLU A 119 -6.69 14.13 10.62
N LEU A 120 -7.29 13.56 9.55
CA LEU A 120 -8.62 12.97 9.62
C LEU A 120 -8.61 11.52 10.14
N ILE A 121 -7.61 10.73 9.73
CA ILE A 121 -7.58 9.29 10.02
C ILE A 121 -6.90 8.98 11.35
N GLN A 122 -5.89 9.74 11.76
CA GLN A 122 -5.18 9.48 13.02
C GLN A 122 -6.10 9.45 14.25
N PRO A 123 -7.00 10.42 14.49
CA PRO A 123 -7.90 10.35 15.65
C PRO A 123 -8.86 9.15 15.61
N ILE A 124 -9.14 8.59 14.42
CA ILE A 124 -9.93 7.37 14.27
C ILE A 124 -9.09 6.16 14.71
N GLN A 125 -7.85 6.08 14.23
CA GLN A 125 -6.92 5.02 14.61
C GLN A 125 -6.62 5.03 16.11
N ASP A 126 -6.44 6.22 16.72
CA ASP A 126 -6.21 6.36 18.16
C ASP A 126 -7.42 5.85 18.98
N ARG A 127 -8.65 6.14 18.54
CA ARG A 127 -9.87 5.59 19.17
C ARG A 127 -9.94 4.08 19.06
N ILE A 128 -9.62 3.51 17.90
CA ILE A 128 -9.56 2.05 17.73
C ILE A 128 -8.49 1.45 18.65
N PHE A 129 -7.30 2.04 18.69
CA PHE A 129 -6.21 1.56 19.55
C PHE A 129 -6.61 1.54 21.03
N GLN A 130 -7.27 2.60 21.50
CA GLN A 130 -7.80 2.65 22.87
C GLN A 130 -8.84 1.55 23.11
N ALA A 131 -9.80 1.39 22.19
CA ALA A 131 -10.82 0.34 22.30
C ALA A 131 -10.22 -1.08 22.28
N VAL A 132 -9.22 -1.34 21.43
CA VAL A 132 -8.45 -2.60 21.39
C VAL A 132 -7.73 -2.83 22.72
N SER A 133 -7.07 -1.81 23.26
CA SER A 133 -6.35 -1.90 24.54
C SER A 133 -7.29 -2.22 25.70
N GLU A 134 -8.48 -1.62 25.72
CA GLU A 134 -9.50 -1.92 26.73
C GLU A 134 -10.10 -3.33 26.58
N VAL A 135 -10.28 -3.82 25.35
CA VAL A 135 -10.71 -5.20 25.07
C VAL A 135 -9.62 -6.20 25.44
N ALA A 136 -8.33 -5.85 25.27
CA ALA A 136 -7.21 -6.68 25.70
C ALA A 136 -7.22 -6.88 27.23
N GLY A 137 -7.38 -5.77 27.97
CA GLY A 137 -7.36 -5.76 29.44
C GLY A 137 -6.16 -6.52 30.01
N THR A 138 -6.37 -7.28 31.08
CA THR A 138 -5.38 -8.24 31.62
C THR A 138 -5.50 -9.64 31.03
N SER A 139 -6.41 -9.83 30.06
CA SER A 139 -6.79 -11.15 29.56
C SER A 139 -5.98 -11.62 28.37
N TYR A 140 -5.39 -10.69 27.61
CA TYR A 140 -4.58 -10.98 26.43
C TYR A 140 -3.19 -10.38 26.56
N THR A 141 -2.17 -11.15 26.20
CA THR A 141 -0.77 -10.71 26.22
C THR A 141 -0.38 -9.98 24.93
N ALA A 142 -1.12 -10.22 23.84
CA ALA A 142 -0.95 -9.54 22.57
C ALA A 142 -2.26 -9.59 21.76
N ILE A 143 -2.47 -8.55 20.95
CA ILE A 143 -3.50 -8.51 19.91
C ILE A 143 -2.83 -8.20 18.58
N PHE A 144 -3.06 -9.05 17.58
CA PHE A 144 -2.53 -8.86 16.23
C PHE A 144 -3.62 -8.37 15.29
N ASP A 145 -3.26 -7.39 14.46
CA ASP A 145 -4.12 -6.94 13.37
C ASP A 145 -3.95 -7.84 12.15
N VAL A 146 -5.04 -8.47 11.70
CA VAL A 146 -5.10 -9.30 10.48
C VAL A 146 -5.73 -8.58 9.29
N GLY A 147 -6.33 -7.40 9.52
CA GLY A 147 -6.95 -6.58 8.47
C GLY A 147 -6.01 -5.53 7.88
N GLY A 148 -4.91 -5.23 8.58
CA GLY A 148 -3.95 -4.19 8.21
C GLY A 148 -3.19 -4.48 6.90
N ALA A 149 -2.71 -3.40 6.26
CA ALA A 149 -1.86 -3.50 5.08
C ALA A 149 -0.55 -4.22 5.42
N GLY A 150 -0.23 -5.29 4.68
CA GLY A 150 0.97 -6.11 4.92
C GLY A 150 0.78 -7.24 5.94
N ASN A 151 -0.45 -7.70 6.16
CA ASN A 151 -0.72 -8.85 7.03
C ASN A 151 0.06 -10.11 6.58
N ASN A 152 0.79 -10.73 7.52
CA ASN A 152 1.54 -11.99 7.33
C ASN A 152 0.89 -13.19 8.05
N VAL A 153 -0.29 -13.02 8.64
CA VAL A 153 -1.05 -14.06 9.33
C VAL A 153 -1.87 -14.83 8.29
N MET A 154 -1.44 -16.04 7.96
CA MET A 154 -2.13 -16.91 7.00
C MET A 154 -3.47 -17.44 7.52
N PHE A 155 -3.56 -17.73 8.81
CA PHE A 155 -4.77 -18.24 9.45
C PHE A 155 -4.84 -17.77 10.90
N ALA A 156 -5.99 -17.20 11.26
CA ALA A 156 -6.34 -16.87 12.64
C ALA A 156 -7.60 -17.64 13.01
N ASN A 157 -7.61 -18.26 14.19
CA ASN A 157 -8.80 -18.96 14.66
C ASN A 157 -9.91 -17.94 14.94
N PRO A 158 -11.09 -18.04 14.31
CA PRO A 158 -12.18 -17.08 14.50
C PRO A 158 -12.62 -16.92 15.95
N LYS A 159 -12.43 -17.93 16.81
CA LYS A 159 -12.72 -17.84 18.25
C LYS A 159 -11.85 -16.80 18.97
N GLN A 160 -10.65 -16.52 18.43
CA GLN A 160 -9.71 -15.54 18.96
C GLN A 160 -9.88 -14.15 18.35
N ASP A 161 -10.78 -13.98 17.38
CA ASP A 161 -11.15 -12.68 16.84
C ASP A 161 -11.94 -11.87 17.88
N LYS A 162 -11.55 -10.61 18.05
CA LYS A 162 -12.17 -9.64 18.97
C LYS A 162 -12.68 -8.38 18.28
N SER A 163 -12.73 -8.36 16.95
CA SER A 163 -13.17 -7.20 16.16
C SER A 163 -14.57 -6.71 16.55
N ASP A 164 -15.52 -7.64 16.69
CA ASP A 164 -16.88 -7.31 17.15
C ASP A 164 -16.92 -6.77 18.59
N ALA A 165 -16.01 -7.23 19.45
CA ALA A 165 -15.90 -6.72 20.81
C ALA A 165 -15.36 -5.29 20.82
N VAL A 166 -14.40 -4.98 19.94
CA VAL A 166 -13.87 -3.63 19.73
C VAL A 166 -14.96 -2.72 19.15
N LEU A 167 -15.73 -3.16 18.16
CA LEU A 167 -16.86 -2.39 17.60
C LEU A 167 -17.90 -2.07 18.68
N LYS A 168 -18.29 -3.05 19.48
CA LYS A 168 -19.21 -2.83 20.62
C LYS A 168 -18.65 -1.81 21.60
N LYS A 169 -17.34 -1.85 21.86
CA LYS A 169 -16.66 -0.90 22.74
C LYS A 169 -16.68 0.53 22.19
N LEU A 170 -16.59 0.67 20.87
CA LEU A 170 -16.76 1.93 20.14
C LEU A 170 -18.23 2.37 20.02
N GLY A 171 -19.19 1.61 20.57
CA GLY A 171 -20.62 1.91 20.48
C GLY A 171 -21.25 1.56 19.13
N ILE A 172 -20.54 0.82 18.29
CA ILE A 172 -20.96 0.46 16.93
C ILE A 172 -21.53 -0.96 16.96
N ARG A 173 -22.65 -1.16 16.26
CA ARG A 173 -23.26 -2.48 16.11
C ARG A 173 -22.47 -3.26 15.06
N PRO A 174 -21.94 -4.45 15.37
CA PRO A 174 -21.33 -5.30 14.37
C PRO A 174 -22.29 -5.60 13.22
N GLY A 175 -21.81 -5.55 11.99
CA GLY A 175 -22.55 -6.02 10.82
C GLY A 175 -22.83 -7.52 10.94
N LYS A 176 -23.92 -8.02 10.34
CA LYS A 176 -24.29 -9.45 10.36
C LYS A 176 -23.23 -10.37 9.71
N ASP A 177 -22.23 -9.79 9.06
CA ASP A 177 -21.29 -10.49 8.18
C ASP A 177 -19.97 -10.82 8.88
N GLY A 178 -19.71 -10.25 10.06
CA GLY A 178 -18.46 -10.44 10.83
C GLY A 178 -18.29 -11.80 11.51
N ALA A 179 -19.29 -12.68 11.47
CA ALA A 179 -19.25 -14.00 12.09
C ALA A 179 -18.94 -15.16 11.12
N GLY A 180 -18.71 -14.90 9.82
CA GLY A 180 -18.80 -15.99 8.83
C GLY A 180 -17.99 -15.92 7.53
N ASN A 181 -17.10 -14.95 7.30
CA ASN A 181 -16.40 -14.87 6.01
C ASN A 181 -14.87 -14.98 6.10
N SER A 182 -14.38 -16.12 6.58
CA SER A 182 -13.04 -16.63 6.25
C SER A 182 -13.21 -18.05 5.73
N GLY A 183 -13.74 -18.14 4.52
CA GLY A 183 -14.18 -19.40 3.94
C GLY A 183 -14.35 -19.32 2.43
N ASN A 184 -13.52 -18.55 1.72
CA ASN A 184 -13.28 -18.81 0.30
C ASN A 184 -12.01 -18.11 -0.20
N VAL A 185 -10.85 -18.75 -0.07
CA VAL A 185 -9.75 -18.58 -1.03
C VAL A 185 -9.50 -19.97 -1.62
N ARG A 186 -10.39 -20.35 -2.54
CA ARG A 186 -10.12 -21.40 -3.50
C ARG A 186 -9.29 -20.76 -4.61
N GLY A 187 -7.98 -20.70 -4.39
CA GLY A 187 -7.01 -20.45 -5.46
C GLY A 187 -6.97 -21.70 -6.32
N SER A 188 -7.59 -21.62 -7.48
CA SER A 188 -7.42 -22.53 -8.61
C SER A 188 -5.98 -22.48 -9.08
N ASP A 189 -5.34 -23.65 -9.05
CA ASP A 189 -4.50 -24.24 -10.09
C ASP A 189 -3.63 -23.28 -10.93
N GLU A 190 -2.35 -23.21 -10.60
CA GLU A 190 -1.30 -23.04 -11.61
C GLU A 190 -0.20 -24.07 -11.31
N GLU A 191 -0.28 -25.21 -12.00
CA GLU A 191 0.78 -26.19 -12.13
C GLU A 191 1.84 -25.62 -13.10
N GLU A 192 3.09 -25.49 -12.63
CA GLU A 192 4.23 -25.18 -13.49
C GLU A 192 4.62 -26.44 -14.28
N GLU A 193 4.19 -26.53 -15.54
CA GLU A 193 4.82 -27.43 -16.52
C GLU A 193 5.91 -26.67 -17.31
N GLN A 194 7.16 -27.04 -17.05
CA GLN A 194 8.28 -26.80 -17.94
C GLN A 194 8.21 -27.79 -19.11
N HIS A 195 8.01 -27.34 -20.35
CA HIS A 195 8.46 -28.11 -21.51
C HIS A 195 8.76 -27.21 -22.71
N GLU A 196 9.67 -27.74 -23.52
CA GLU A 196 10.63 -27.11 -24.40
C GLU A 196 10.22 -27.27 -25.87
N ALA A 197 10.67 -26.31 -26.69
CA ALA A 197 10.91 -26.38 -28.15
C ALA A 197 9.76 -26.49 -29.18
N ALA A 198 9.75 -25.44 -30.01
CA ALA A 198 9.60 -25.37 -31.48
C ALA A 198 8.20 -25.46 -32.12
N PRO A 199 8.03 -24.66 -33.20
CA PRO A 199 7.42 -25.22 -34.40
C PRO A 199 8.29 -24.99 -35.63
N GLU A 200 8.44 -26.04 -36.44
CA GLU A 200 8.92 -25.95 -37.81
C GLU A 200 7.77 -26.15 -38.81
N LYS A 201 7.85 -25.39 -39.91
CA LYS A 201 7.26 -25.54 -41.25
C LYS A 201 5.90 -24.88 -41.57
N GLY A 202 5.99 -23.86 -42.42
CA GLY A 202 5.59 -24.03 -43.82
C GLY A 202 4.64 -22.97 -44.38
N GLY A 203 5.16 -22.05 -45.20
CA GLY A 203 4.35 -21.17 -46.05
C GLY A 203 5.17 -20.17 -46.86
N LYS A 204 5.55 -20.55 -48.09
CA LYS A 204 6.26 -19.75 -49.10
C LYS A 204 5.52 -18.45 -49.45
N ASN A 205 6.27 -17.36 -49.66
CA ASN A 205 6.18 -16.63 -50.93
C ASN A 205 7.43 -15.80 -51.20
N ASP A 206 7.89 -15.90 -52.44
CA ASP A 206 9.09 -15.31 -53.03
C ASP A 206 8.99 -13.79 -53.16
N THR A 207 10.12 -13.08 -53.06
CA THR A 207 10.62 -12.12 -54.08
C THR A 207 12.01 -11.57 -53.69
N LYS A 208 13.02 -12.03 -54.43
CA LYS A 208 14.15 -11.29 -55.05
C LYS A 208 15.02 -10.36 -54.19
N GLY A 209 16.31 -10.71 -54.13
CA GLY A 209 17.31 -10.09 -53.26
C GLY A 209 18.02 -8.85 -53.81
N GLN A 210 18.91 -8.32 -52.96
CA GLN A 210 20.22 -7.80 -53.33
C GLN A 210 21.09 -7.56 -52.09
N ASP A 211 22.39 -7.66 -52.33
CA ASP A 211 23.55 -7.72 -51.44
C ASP A 211 23.67 -6.62 -50.37
N THR A 212 24.25 -6.96 -49.21
CA THR A 212 25.64 -6.61 -48.81
C THR A 212 25.85 -6.85 -47.29
N ALA A 213 27.01 -7.39 -46.93
CA ALA A 213 27.48 -7.72 -45.58
C ALA A 213 28.28 -6.54 -44.93
N PRO A 214 29.05 -6.70 -43.83
CA PRO A 214 28.62 -6.65 -42.43
C PRO A 214 29.41 -5.62 -41.57
N ARG A 215 28.89 -5.17 -40.40
CA ARG A 215 29.65 -4.50 -39.32
C ARG A 215 28.96 -4.77 -37.97
N ASP A 216 29.47 -5.64 -37.11
CA ASP A 216 30.57 -5.47 -36.14
C ASP A 216 30.24 -4.52 -34.95
N GLY A 217 30.04 -5.14 -33.79
CA GLY A 217 30.67 -4.77 -32.51
C GLY A 217 30.36 -3.43 -31.85
N GLY A 218 29.81 -3.46 -30.63
CA GLY A 218 30.10 -2.39 -29.66
C GLY A 218 29.01 -2.07 -28.66
N ASN A 219 28.95 -2.87 -27.59
CA ASN A 219 28.31 -2.54 -26.33
C ASN A 219 28.93 -1.24 -25.75
N GLN A 220 28.15 -0.17 -25.55
CA GLN A 220 28.56 1.00 -24.76
C GLN A 220 27.49 1.36 -23.73
N ALA A 221 27.88 1.23 -22.47
CA ALA A 221 27.12 1.62 -21.29
C ALA A 221 26.93 3.15 -21.20
N PRO A 222 25.85 3.64 -20.58
CA PRO A 222 25.62 5.08 -20.42
C PRO A 222 26.56 5.71 -19.38
N PRO A 223 26.93 7.00 -19.54
CA PRO A 223 27.85 7.70 -18.65
C PRO A 223 27.24 8.01 -17.26
N PRO A 224 28.07 8.13 -16.20
CA PRO A 224 27.60 8.38 -14.84
C PRO A 224 27.12 9.83 -14.62
N LYS A 225 26.12 10.00 -13.76
CA LYS A 225 25.53 11.29 -13.35
C LYS A 225 26.51 12.12 -12.51
N PRO A 226 26.52 13.46 -12.64
CA PRO A 226 27.34 14.33 -11.80
C PRO A 226 26.81 14.34 -10.36
N ARG A 227 27.74 14.24 -9.39
CA ARG A 227 27.49 14.52 -7.98
C ARG A 227 27.23 16.01 -7.79
N ASN A 228 26.14 16.34 -7.11
CA ASN A 228 26.04 17.44 -6.15
C ASN A 228 25.31 16.90 -4.93
#